data_AF-A0A961Z3W7-F1
#
_entry.id   AF-A0A961Z3W7-F1
#
_cell.length_a   1.000
_cell.length_b   1.000
_cell.length_c   1.000
_cell.angle_alpha   90.00
_cell.angle_beta   90.00
_cell.angle_gamma   90.00
#
_symmetry.space_group_name_H-M   'P 1'
#
loop_
_entity.id
_entity.type
_entity.pdbx_description
1 polymer ?
#
loop_
_entity_poly.entity_id
_entity_poly.type
_entity_poly.pdbx_seq_one_letter_code
_entity_poly.pdbx_strand_id
1 'polypeptide(L)'
;MKDLGAQIESNAALPDMGPAKRTTARPAPKGPVGLYDPKNEHDACGVGFIANMKGVKSHQIVRDGLFMLNNLTHRGAVGADPLMGDGAGILVQIPDRLFREEMAAQGVELPAPGQYAVGHLFMPADAQLRAHIEELIVQVAAAEGLNVLGFRDVPVDNSSLSKAPHIAESEPVHRQVFVNRPQGISDEDDYERRLYVFRKVISNRIFAETDGRDNGFYTVS
;
A
#
# COMPACT_ATOMS: atom_id res chain seq x y z
N MET A 1 20.41 56.30 -18.30
CA MET A 1 21.76 55.74 -18.58
C MET A 1 21.92 54.53 -17.68
N LYS A 2 21.84 53.28 -18.11
CA LYS A 2 21.69 52.64 -19.42
C LYS A 2 20.85 51.38 -19.22
N ASP A 3 20.03 51.08 -20.21
CA ASP A 3 19.36 49.81 -20.42
C ASP A 3 20.34 48.64 -20.44
N LEU A 4 19.94 47.52 -19.84
CA LEU A 4 20.35 46.19 -20.27
C LEU A 4 19.19 45.22 -20.01
N GLY A 5 18.22 45.27 -20.92
CA GLY A 5 17.36 44.12 -21.16
C GLY A 5 18.20 43.02 -21.80
N ALA A 6 18.21 41.85 -21.17
CA ALA A 6 18.64 40.61 -21.81
C ALA A 6 17.50 39.61 -21.64
N GLN A 7 16.88 39.31 -22.79
CA GLN A 7 15.87 38.31 -23.00
C GLN A 7 16.41 36.94 -22.56
N ILE A 8 15.72 36.26 -21.65
CA ILE A 8 15.88 34.82 -21.47
C ILE A 8 14.83 34.17 -22.36
N GLU A 9 15.14 34.05 -23.65
CA GLU A 9 14.53 33.04 -24.50
C GLU A 9 15.43 31.80 -24.44
N SER A 10 15.01 30.77 -23.71
CA SER A 10 15.51 29.42 -23.92
C SER A 10 14.31 28.49 -24.06
N ASN A 11 13.72 28.53 -25.24
CA ASN A 11 12.80 27.52 -25.73
C ASN A 11 13.63 26.28 -26.09
N ALA A 12 14.13 25.56 -25.09
CA ALA A 12 14.71 24.25 -25.28
C ALA A 12 13.55 23.27 -25.45
N ALA A 13 13.20 23.00 -26.71
CA ALA A 13 12.28 21.93 -27.05
C ALA A 13 12.74 20.63 -26.37
N LEU A 14 11.86 20.04 -25.57
CA LEU A 14 12.04 18.68 -25.07
C LEU A 14 12.28 17.76 -26.27
N PRO A 15 13.25 16.83 -26.22
CA PRO A 15 13.45 15.89 -27.31
C PRO A 15 12.17 15.09 -27.50
N ASP A 16 11.76 14.94 -28.76
CA ASP A 16 10.66 14.06 -29.18
C ASP A 16 10.98 12.63 -28.77
N MET A 17 10.45 12.23 -27.61
CA MET A 17 10.49 10.87 -27.11
C MET A 17 9.44 10.09 -27.90
N GLY A 18 9.85 9.62 -29.08
CA GLY A 18 9.05 8.71 -29.91
C GLY A 18 8.49 7.55 -29.09
N PRO A 19 7.41 6.90 -29.56
CA PRO A 19 6.61 5.99 -28.75
C PRO A 19 7.49 4.92 -28.09
N ALA A 20 7.39 4.82 -26.76
CA ALA A 20 8.07 3.79 -25.99
C ALA A 20 7.83 2.42 -26.64
N LYS A 21 8.89 1.77 -27.10
CA LYS A 21 8.82 0.42 -27.68
C LYS A 21 8.23 -0.49 -26.60
N ARG A 22 6.99 -0.95 -26.80
CA ARG A 22 6.40 -2.04 -26.01
C ARG A 22 7.38 -3.21 -26.07
N THR A 23 8.01 -3.53 -24.94
CA THR A 23 8.66 -4.82 -24.75
C THR A 23 7.56 -5.87 -24.78
N THR A 24 7.28 -6.42 -25.96
CA THR A 24 6.45 -7.61 -26.08
C THR A 24 7.17 -8.70 -25.29
N ALA A 25 6.59 -9.13 -24.17
CA ALA A 25 7.04 -10.31 -23.45
C ALA A 25 7.23 -11.43 -24.48
N ARG A 26 8.42 -12.05 -24.49
CA ARG A 26 8.71 -13.15 -25.40
C ARG A 26 7.72 -14.28 -25.08
N PRO A 27 6.95 -14.80 -26.05
CA PRO A 27 6.00 -15.86 -25.77
C PRO A 27 6.74 -17.07 -25.22
N ALA A 28 6.15 -17.72 -24.21
CA ALA A 28 6.68 -18.96 -23.65
C ALA A 28 6.91 -20.00 -24.77
N PRO A 29 7.95 -20.84 -24.67
CA PRO A 29 8.22 -21.87 -25.65
C PRO A 29 6.99 -22.76 -25.85
N LYS A 30 6.63 -23.08 -27.10
CA LYS A 30 5.48 -23.95 -27.40
C LYS A 30 5.76 -25.45 -27.16
N GLY A 31 6.96 -25.78 -26.67
CA GLY A 31 7.40 -27.15 -26.40
C GLY A 31 8.68 -27.17 -25.56
N PRO A 32 9.18 -28.35 -25.16
CA PRO A 32 10.31 -28.48 -24.26
C PRO A 32 11.59 -27.83 -24.81
N VAL A 33 12.33 -27.13 -23.94
CA VAL A 33 13.63 -26.52 -24.25
C VAL A 33 14.65 -27.05 -23.25
N GLY A 34 15.47 -28.01 -23.67
CA GLY A 34 16.38 -28.72 -22.74
C GLY A 34 15.60 -29.55 -21.72
N LEU A 35 15.93 -29.42 -20.43
CA LEU A 35 15.19 -30.07 -19.32
C LEU A 35 13.88 -29.33 -18.96
N TYR A 36 13.64 -28.16 -19.52
CA TYR A 36 12.43 -27.38 -19.28
C TYR A 36 11.28 -27.86 -20.17
N ASP A 37 10.17 -28.32 -19.60
CA ASP A 37 8.91 -28.56 -20.33
C ASP A 37 7.86 -27.54 -19.87
N PRO A 38 7.41 -26.61 -20.74
CA PRO A 38 6.35 -25.65 -20.44
C PRO A 38 5.04 -26.29 -19.93
N LYS A 39 4.80 -27.58 -20.19
CA LYS A 39 3.64 -28.30 -19.65
C LYS A 39 3.69 -28.51 -18.14
N ASN A 40 4.88 -28.41 -17.53
CA ASN A 40 5.07 -28.49 -16.09
C ASN A 40 5.07 -27.10 -15.43
N GLU A 41 4.84 -26.03 -16.20
CA GLU A 41 4.73 -24.67 -15.69
C GLU A 41 3.34 -24.49 -15.07
N HIS A 42 3.32 -24.35 -13.74
CA HIS A 42 2.11 -24.07 -12.97
C HIS A 42 2.30 -22.74 -12.25
N ASP A 43 1.42 -21.78 -12.54
CA ASP A 43 1.41 -20.49 -11.87
C ASP A 43 0.97 -20.67 -10.40
N ALA A 44 1.83 -20.29 -9.46
CA ALA A 44 1.79 -20.73 -8.07
C ALA A 44 1.18 -19.68 -7.12
N CYS A 45 0.06 -19.07 -7.50
CA CYS A 45 -0.67 -18.14 -6.62
C CYS A 45 -2.18 -18.44 -6.60
N GLY A 46 -2.72 -18.63 -5.40
CA GLY A 46 -4.16 -18.78 -5.18
C GLY A 46 -4.83 -17.43 -4.90
N VAL A 47 -5.93 -17.14 -5.58
CA VAL A 47 -6.78 -15.97 -5.30
C VAL A 47 -8.22 -16.41 -5.11
N GLY A 48 -8.96 -15.69 -4.29
CA GLY A 48 -10.41 -15.89 -4.16
C GLY A 48 -11.06 -14.65 -3.55
N PHE A 49 -12.38 -14.59 -3.64
CA PHE A 49 -13.16 -13.53 -3.03
C PHE A 49 -14.47 -14.09 -2.47
N ILE A 50 -15.02 -13.40 -1.47
CA ILE A 50 -16.32 -13.72 -0.89
C ILE A 50 -17.11 -12.42 -0.78
N ALA A 51 -18.37 -12.46 -1.22
CA ALA A 51 -19.26 -11.31 -1.18
C ALA A 51 -20.63 -11.73 -0.62
N ASN A 52 -21.20 -10.88 0.21
CA ASN A 52 -22.59 -11.03 0.63
C ASN A 52 -23.49 -10.29 -0.36
N MET A 53 -24.27 -11.03 -1.15
CA MET A 53 -25.13 -10.46 -2.21
C MET A 53 -26.21 -9.51 -1.68
N LYS A 54 -26.54 -9.57 -0.39
CA LYS A 54 -27.50 -8.66 0.26
C LYS A 54 -26.83 -7.44 0.88
N GLY A 55 -25.50 -7.30 0.75
CA GLY A 55 -24.74 -6.18 1.32
C GLY A 55 -24.64 -6.17 2.84
N VAL A 56 -25.02 -7.27 3.51
CA VAL A 56 -25.00 -7.34 4.98
C VAL A 56 -23.56 -7.54 5.47
N LYS A 57 -23.05 -6.56 6.21
CA LYS A 57 -21.74 -6.63 6.87
C LYS A 57 -21.75 -7.71 7.95
N SER A 58 -20.78 -8.62 7.92
CA SER A 58 -20.64 -9.67 8.92
C SER A 58 -19.19 -10.09 9.08
N HIS A 59 -18.78 -10.34 10.32
CA HIS A 59 -17.47 -10.91 10.61
C HIS A 59 -17.32 -12.35 10.06
N GLN A 60 -18.44 -13.02 9.74
CA GLN A 60 -18.40 -14.33 9.08
C GLN A 60 -17.67 -14.28 7.73
N ILE A 61 -17.86 -13.22 6.93
CA ILE A 61 -17.20 -13.08 5.62
C ILE A 61 -15.66 -13.04 5.78
N VAL A 62 -15.18 -12.39 6.84
CA VAL A 62 -13.74 -12.35 7.17
C VAL A 62 -13.25 -13.75 7.55
N ARG A 63 -13.99 -14.47 8.39
CA ARG A 63 -13.67 -15.86 8.77
C ARG A 63 -13.63 -16.79 7.57
N ASP A 64 -14.60 -16.66 6.68
CA ASP A 64 -14.66 -17.48 5.46
C ASP A 64 -13.49 -17.16 4.53
N GLY A 65 -13.09 -15.88 4.42
CA GLY A 65 -11.91 -15.46 3.66
C GLY A 65 -10.61 -16.07 4.21
N LEU A 66 -10.43 -16.05 5.54
CA LEU A 66 -9.29 -16.70 6.21
C LEU A 66 -9.32 -18.22 6.02
N PHE A 67 -10.49 -18.84 6.12
CA PHE A 67 -10.65 -20.27 5.85
C PHE A 67 -10.23 -20.60 4.41
N MET A 68 -10.62 -19.77 3.46
CA MET A 68 -10.22 -19.94 2.06
C MET A 68 -8.70 -19.82 1.88
N LEU A 69 -8.04 -18.83 2.49
CA LEU A 69 -6.58 -18.68 2.47
C LEU A 69 -5.86 -19.91 3.04
N ASN A 70 -6.33 -20.46 4.16
CA ASN A 70 -5.75 -21.68 4.74
C ASN A 70 -5.79 -22.88 3.79
N ASN A 71 -6.82 -22.95 2.94
CA ASN A 71 -6.96 -24.01 1.93
C ASN A 71 -6.11 -23.77 0.66
N LEU A 72 -5.47 -22.60 0.50
CA LEU A 72 -4.59 -22.28 -0.63
C LEU A 72 -3.11 -22.56 -0.35
N THR A 73 -2.76 -23.05 0.84
CA THR A 73 -1.39 -23.36 1.26
C THR A 73 -0.66 -24.32 0.33
N HIS A 74 -1.37 -25.27 -0.29
CA HIS A 74 -0.83 -26.20 -1.29
C HIS A 74 -0.33 -25.51 -2.58
N ARG A 75 -0.66 -24.22 -2.77
CA ARG A 75 -0.19 -23.39 -3.88
C ARG A 75 0.90 -22.41 -3.47
N GLY A 76 1.22 -22.31 -2.19
CA GLY A 76 2.30 -21.45 -1.71
C GLY A 76 3.66 -22.09 -1.95
N ALA A 77 4.66 -21.27 -2.28
CA ALA A 77 6.05 -21.73 -2.21
C ALA A 77 6.42 -21.94 -0.73
N VAL A 78 7.07 -23.08 -0.45
CA VAL A 78 7.64 -23.37 0.87
C VAL A 78 9.15 -23.45 0.70
N GLY A 79 9.88 -22.65 1.48
CA GLY A 79 11.33 -22.64 1.50
C GLY A 79 11.92 -23.79 2.34
N ALA A 80 13.23 -23.74 2.58
CA ALA A 80 13.90 -24.65 3.51
C ALA A 80 13.43 -24.48 4.97
N ASP A 81 12.98 -23.27 5.32
CA ASP A 81 12.29 -22.99 6.57
C ASP A 81 10.77 -23.15 6.37
N PRO A 82 10.12 -24.10 7.06
CA PRO A 82 8.67 -24.32 6.92
C PRO A 82 7.82 -23.16 7.45
N LEU A 83 8.40 -22.23 8.21
CA LEU A 83 7.74 -21.00 8.67
C LEU A 83 7.85 -19.84 7.67
N MET A 84 8.64 -20.02 6.61
CA MET A 84 8.84 -19.03 5.56
C MET A 84 7.86 -19.25 4.42
N GLY A 85 7.16 -18.19 4.03
CA GLY A 85 6.31 -18.15 2.84
C GLY A 85 6.45 -16.82 2.11
N ASP A 86 6.08 -16.80 0.83
CA ASP A 86 6.26 -15.61 -0.03
C ASP A 86 5.30 -14.46 0.30
N GLY A 87 4.12 -14.78 0.85
CA GLY A 87 3.14 -13.79 1.29
C GLY A 87 1.70 -14.30 1.29
N ALA A 88 0.88 -13.71 2.16
CA ALA A 88 -0.57 -13.91 2.21
C ALA A 88 -1.24 -12.61 2.65
N GLY A 89 -2.49 -12.40 2.24
CA GLY A 89 -3.22 -11.19 2.61
C GLY A 89 -4.71 -11.31 2.34
N ILE A 90 -5.48 -10.45 3.01
CA ILE A 90 -6.91 -10.27 2.77
C ILE A 90 -7.21 -8.78 2.66
N LEU A 91 -7.99 -8.41 1.64
CA LEU A 91 -8.55 -7.06 1.52
C LEU A 91 -10.00 -7.10 1.99
N VAL A 92 -10.35 -6.21 2.91
CA VAL A 92 -11.70 -6.08 3.47
C VAL A 92 -12.16 -4.63 3.42
N GLN A 93 -13.47 -4.42 3.51
CA GLN A 93 -14.02 -3.08 3.73
C GLN A 93 -13.55 -2.53 5.09
N ILE A 94 -13.47 -1.21 5.22
CA ILE A 94 -13.09 -0.53 6.47
C ILE A 94 -13.98 -1.04 7.64
N PRO A 95 -13.41 -1.69 8.66
CA PRO A 95 -14.14 -2.24 9.79
C PRO A 95 -14.49 -1.14 10.82
N ASP A 96 -15.44 -0.27 10.48
CA ASP A 96 -15.74 0.96 11.25
C ASP A 96 -15.88 0.77 12.76
N ARG A 97 -16.59 -0.29 13.19
CA ARG A 97 -16.80 -0.55 14.62
C ARG A 97 -15.47 -0.74 15.37
N LEU A 98 -14.54 -1.51 14.80
CA LEU A 98 -13.22 -1.76 15.38
C LEU A 98 -12.43 -0.44 15.51
N PHE A 99 -12.32 0.30 14.40
CA PHE A 99 -11.53 1.53 14.38
C PHE A 99 -12.12 2.63 15.25
N ARG A 100 -13.44 2.74 15.31
CA ARG A 100 -14.11 3.69 16.21
C ARG A 100 -13.81 3.40 17.67
N GLU A 101 -13.87 2.13 18.09
CA GLU A 101 -13.53 1.72 19.46
C GLU A 101 -12.06 2.03 19.79
N GLU A 102 -11.13 1.69 18.89
CA GLU A 102 -9.69 1.86 19.12
C GLU A 102 -9.20 3.29 19.02
N MET A 103 -9.75 4.10 18.12
CA MET A 103 -9.41 5.52 18.01
C MET A 103 -10.02 6.32 19.17
N ALA A 104 -11.25 5.98 19.60
CA ALA A 104 -11.86 6.60 20.77
C ALA A 104 -11.05 6.32 22.06
N ALA A 105 -10.48 5.11 22.20
CA ALA A 105 -9.58 4.79 23.31
C ALA A 105 -8.31 5.66 23.34
N GLN A 106 -7.93 6.25 22.21
CA GLN A 106 -6.82 7.21 22.06
C GLN A 106 -7.28 8.68 22.11
N GLY A 107 -8.56 8.94 22.39
CA GLY A 107 -9.12 10.29 22.43
C GLY A 107 -9.44 10.89 21.07
N VAL A 108 -9.50 10.09 20.01
CA VAL A 108 -9.85 10.53 18.65
C VAL A 108 -11.26 10.07 18.29
N GLU A 109 -12.15 11.03 18.06
CA GLU A 109 -13.50 10.75 17.57
C GLU A 109 -13.50 10.66 16.04
N LEU A 110 -13.82 9.47 15.50
CA LEU A 110 -13.91 9.29 14.05
C LEU A 110 -15.24 9.83 13.50
N PRO A 111 -15.22 10.48 12.32
CA PRO A 111 -16.43 10.82 11.56
C PRO A 111 -17.30 9.59 11.25
N ALA A 112 -18.50 9.84 10.71
CA ALA A 112 -19.38 8.78 10.24
C ALA A 112 -18.69 7.89 9.18
N PRO A 113 -19.11 6.62 9.01
CA PRO A 113 -18.60 5.76 7.94
C PRO A 113 -18.71 6.46 6.56
N GLY A 114 -17.65 6.37 5.75
CA GLY A 114 -17.56 7.07 4.46
C GLY A 114 -17.19 8.56 4.54
N GLN A 115 -16.97 9.08 5.75
CA GLN A 115 -16.45 10.44 6.01
C GLN A 115 -15.01 10.43 6.56
N TYR A 116 -14.37 9.26 6.56
CA TYR A 116 -12.95 9.09 6.81
C TYR A 116 -12.42 7.92 5.99
N ALA A 117 -11.12 7.92 5.76
CA ALA A 117 -10.37 6.85 5.14
C ALA A 117 -9.23 6.38 6.06
N VAL A 118 -8.70 5.21 5.73
CA VAL A 118 -7.59 4.59 6.46
C VAL A 118 -6.51 4.20 5.46
N GLY A 119 -5.30 4.72 5.66
CA GLY A 119 -4.11 4.23 4.96
C GLY A 119 -3.39 3.19 5.82
N HIS A 120 -3.09 2.01 5.27
CA HIS A 120 -2.25 1.01 5.94
C HIS A 120 -0.81 1.17 5.44
N LEU A 121 0.13 1.31 6.37
CA LEU A 121 1.51 1.69 6.11
C LEU A 121 2.46 0.64 6.69
N PHE A 122 3.42 0.22 5.87
CA PHE A 122 4.67 -0.34 6.36
C PHE A 122 5.62 0.80 6.62
N MET A 123 6.22 0.79 7.80
CA MET A 123 7.08 1.84 8.31
C MET A 123 8.43 1.24 8.75
N PRO A 124 9.54 2.00 8.64
CA PRO A 124 10.86 1.51 9.05
C PRO A 124 10.94 1.15 10.53
N ALA A 125 11.88 0.28 10.89
CA ALA A 125 12.16 -0.06 12.30
C ALA A 125 12.84 1.08 13.09
N ASP A 126 13.47 2.04 12.41
CA ASP A 126 14.04 3.24 13.04
C ASP A 126 12.95 4.25 13.47
N ALA A 127 12.91 4.60 14.76
CA ALA A 127 11.87 5.44 15.31
C ALA A 127 11.92 6.91 14.84
N GLN A 128 13.12 7.44 14.57
CA GLN A 128 13.28 8.83 14.12
C GLN A 128 12.81 8.96 12.67
N LEU A 129 13.17 8.00 11.82
CA LEU A 129 12.72 7.94 10.45
C LEU A 129 11.21 7.75 10.36
N ARG A 130 10.60 6.93 11.24
CA ARG A 130 9.14 6.83 11.32
C ARG A 130 8.49 8.15 11.66
N ALA A 131 8.97 8.85 12.68
CA ALA A 131 8.42 10.15 13.08
C ALA A 131 8.50 11.16 11.94
N HIS A 132 9.64 11.22 11.23
CA HIS A 132 9.81 12.05 10.04
C HIS A 132 8.78 11.72 8.94
N ILE A 133 8.55 10.43 8.66
CA ILE A 133 7.56 10.01 7.66
C ILE A 133 6.13 10.40 8.10
N GLU A 134 5.78 10.24 9.37
CA GLU A 134 4.47 10.66 9.88
C GLU A 134 4.26 12.18 9.75
N GLU A 135 5.28 12.97 10.08
CA GLU A 135 5.27 14.43 9.86
C GLU A 135 5.11 14.79 8.38
N LEU A 136 5.84 14.11 7.49
CA LEU A 136 5.72 14.28 6.05
C LEU A 136 4.29 13.98 5.56
N ILE A 137 3.69 12.89 6.04
CA ILE A 137 2.30 12.52 5.72
C ILE A 137 1.33 13.64 6.15
N VAL A 138 1.50 14.18 7.35
CA VAL A 138 0.68 15.31 7.84
C VAL A 138 0.87 16.57 6.98
N GLN A 139 2.10 16.90 6.61
CA GLN A 139 2.39 18.04 5.73
C GLN A 139 1.76 17.87 4.34
N VAL A 140 1.89 16.69 3.75
CA VAL A 140 1.30 16.40 2.44
C VAL A 140 -0.22 16.42 2.53
N ALA A 141 -0.82 15.90 3.61
CA ALA A 141 -2.27 15.95 3.79
C ALA A 141 -2.76 17.40 3.80
N ALA A 142 -2.11 18.27 4.60
CA ALA A 142 -2.45 19.68 4.66
C ALA A 142 -2.29 20.38 3.29
N ALA A 143 -1.22 20.10 2.54
CA ALA A 143 -1.00 20.64 1.20
C ALA A 143 -2.07 20.18 0.20
N GLU A 144 -2.55 18.95 0.34
CA GLU A 144 -3.65 18.39 -0.44
C GLU A 144 -5.04 18.73 0.13
N GLY A 145 -5.14 19.66 1.09
CA GLY A 145 -6.43 20.06 1.68
C GLY A 145 -7.16 18.94 2.43
N LEU A 146 -6.44 17.90 2.85
CA LEU A 146 -6.89 16.81 3.71
C LEU A 146 -6.47 17.09 5.16
N ASN A 147 -7.11 16.44 6.13
CA ASN A 147 -6.71 16.49 7.53
C ASN A 147 -6.49 15.09 8.09
N VAL A 148 -5.32 14.87 8.68
CA VAL A 148 -5.02 13.64 9.43
C VAL A 148 -5.74 13.71 10.78
N LEU A 149 -6.54 12.70 11.07
CA LEU A 149 -7.27 12.53 12.33
C LEU A 149 -6.40 11.90 13.41
N GLY A 150 -5.46 11.05 13.02
CA GLY A 150 -4.53 10.39 13.92
C GLY A 150 -3.86 9.18 13.29
N PHE A 151 -2.93 8.60 14.04
CA PHE A 151 -2.25 7.36 13.69
C PHE A 151 -2.59 6.27 14.71
N ARG A 152 -2.53 5.01 14.27
CA ARG A 152 -2.78 3.83 15.09
C ARG A 152 -1.68 2.81 14.86
N ASP A 153 -1.14 2.27 15.94
CA ASP A 153 -0.33 1.05 15.90
C ASP A 153 -1.21 -0.16 15.59
N VAL A 154 -0.80 -0.98 14.61
CA VAL A 154 -1.49 -2.23 14.32
C VAL A 154 -0.98 -3.30 15.29
N PRO A 155 -1.86 -3.93 16.10
CA PRO A 155 -1.46 -5.04 16.95
C PRO A 155 -0.98 -6.22 16.08
N VAL A 156 0.23 -6.70 16.34
CA VAL A 156 0.83 -7.83 15.64
C VAL A 156 1.31 -8.89 16.64
N ASP A 157 1.26 -10.15 16.23
CA ASP A 157 1.88 -11.28 16.92
C ASP A 157 2.74 -12.03 15.89
N ASN A 158 4.06 -11.89 16.04
CA ASN A 158 5.04 -12.49 15.14
C ASN A 158 5.59 -13.82 15.67
N SER A 159 5.01 -14.41 16.72
CA SER A 159 5.49 -15.64 17.35
C SER A 159 5.56 -16.83 16.38
N SER A 160 4.70 -16.85 15.35
CA SER A 160 4.63 -17.88 14.31
C SER A 160 5.55 -17.64 13.11
N LEU A 161 6.21 -16.48 13.01
CA LEU A 161 7.11 -16.16 11.91
C LEU A 161 8.48 -16.80 12.09
N SER A 162 9.15 -17.09 10.96
CA SER A 162 10.56 -17.49 10.93
C SER A 162 11.42 -16.55 11.76
N LYS A 163 12.34 -17.13 12.55
CA LYS A 163 13.33 -16.39 13.35
C LYS A 163 14.68 -16.28 12.67
N ALA A 164 14.77 -16.64 11.38
CA ALA A 164 15.96 -16.39 10.60
C ALA A 164 16.27 -14.88 10.64
N PRO A 165 17.52 -14.46 10.95
CA PRO A 165 17.85 -13.05 11.19
C PRO A 165 17.37 -12.11 10.08
N HIS A 166 17.64 -12.45 8.82
CA HIS A 166 17.24 -11.64 7.67
C HIS A 166 15.73 -11.52 7.45
N ILE A 167 14.94 -12.49 7.93
CA ILE A 167 13.48 -12.44 7.84
C ILE A 167 12.91 -11.59 8.97
N ALA A 168 13.38 -11.83 10.20
CA ALA A 168 12.96 -11.05 11.37
C ALA A 168 13.34 -9.56 11.22
N GLU A 169 14.52 -9.26 10.67
CA GLU A 169 14.97 -7.89 10.39
C GLU A 169 14.15 -7.18 9.29
N SER A 170 13.44 -7.95 8.44
CA SER A 170 12.63 -7.40 7.36
C SER A 170 11.20 -7.04 7.77
N GLU A 171 10.77 -7.40 8.99
CA GLU A 171 9.43 -7.10 9.49
C GLU A 171 9.25 -5.58 9.62
N PRO A 172 8.28 -4.97 8.91
CA PRO A 172 8.01 -3.55 9.03
C PRO A 172 7.23 -3.25 10.31
N VAL A 173 7.30 -2.02 10.77
CA VAL A 173 6.33 -1.52 11.75
C VAL A 173 5.02 -1.22 11.01
N HIS A 174 3.94 -1.85 11.45
CA HIS A 174 2.62 -1.66 10.86
C HIS A 174 1.90 -0.47 11.51
N ARG A 175 1.64 0.57 10.71
CA ARG A 175 0.90 1.77 11.16
C ARG A 175 -0.32 1.99 10.28
N GLN A 176 -1.34 2.60 10.85
CA GLN A 176 -2.49 3.09 10.12
C GLN A 176 -2.66 4.58 10.32
N VAL A 177 -2.93 5.30 9.23
CA VAL A 177 -3.25 6.74 9.26
C VAL A 177 -4.73 6.94 8.96
N PHE A 178 -5.41 7.74 9.76
CA PHE A 178 -6.81 8.09 9.58
C PHE A 178 -6.90 9.49 8.99
N VAL A 179 -7.64 9.63 7.90
CA VAL A 179 -7.76 10.90 7.17
C VAL A 179 -9.24 11.24 7.05
N ASN A 180 -9.61 12.49 7.32
CA ASN A 180 -10.99 12.92 7.14
C ASN A 180 -11.36 13.05 5.67
N ARG A 181 -12.67 13.07 5.40
CA ARG A 181 -13.19 13.59 4.16
C ARG A 181 -13.35 15.12 4.27
N PRO A 182 -12.73 15.91 3.38
CA PRO A 182 -12.88 17.36 3.39
C PRO A 182 -14.33 17.80 3.21
N GLN A 183 -14.69 18.92 3.85
CA GLN A 183 -15.98 19.58 3.62
C GLN A 183 -16.07 20.02 2.15
N GLY A 184 -17.19 19.71 1.50
CA GLY A 184 -17.43 20.04 0.09
C GLY A 184 -17.20 18.89 -0.90
N ILE A 185 -16.61 17.77 -0.46
CA ILE A 185 -16.55 16.54 -1.26
C ILE A 185 -17.72 15.64 -0.86
N SER A 186 -18.80 15.62 -1.65
CA SER A 186 -19.97 14.76 -1.41
C SER A 186 -19.96 13.47 -2.22
N ASP A 187 -19.18 13.43 -3.30
CA ASP A 187 -19.01 12.23 -4.13
C ASP A 187 -17.86 11.33 -3.65
N GLU A 188 -18.13 10.03 -3.54
CA GLU A 188 -17.20 9.03 -2.99
C GLU A 188 -16.01 8.81 -3.93
N ASP A 189 -16.26 8.72 -5.24
CA ASP A 189 -15.21 8.54 -6.24
C ASP A 189 -14.23 9.72 -6.26
N ASP A 190 -14.75 10.95 -6.10
CA ASP A 190 -13.91 12.13 -5.93
C ASP A 190 -13.03 12.05 -4.67
N TYR A 191 -13.56 11.53 -3.56
CA TYR A 191 -12.77 11.37 -2.34
C TYR A 191 -11.67 10.31 -2.52
N GLU A 192 -12.00 9.14 -3.08
CA GLU A 192 -11.05 8.08 -3.40
C GLU A 192 -9.95 8.56 -4.37
N ARG A 193 -10.31 9.37 -5.36
CA ARG A 193 -9.34 9.99 -6.28
C ARG A 193 -8.38 10.94 -5.57
N ARG A 194 -8.86 11.73 -4.59
CA ARG A 194 -8.00 12.59 -3.76
C ARG A 194 -7.06 11.77 -2.90
N LEU A 195 -7.54 10.69 -2.29
CA LEU A 195 -6.71 9.76 -1.51
C LEU A 195 -5.66 9.07 -2.37
N TYR A 196 -6.00 8.70 -3.61
CA TYR A 196 -5.03 8.17 -4.57
C TYR A 196 -3.90 9.17 -4.85
N VAL A 197 -4.25 10.43 -5.14
CA VAL A 197 -3.25 11.49 -5.37
C VAL A 197 -2.41 11.70 -4.12
N PHE A 198 -3.04 11.82 -2.95
CA PHE A 198 -2.37 11.94 -1.66
C PHE A 198 -1.33 10.83 -1.43
N ARG A 199 -1.71 9.56 -1.63
CA ARG A 199 -0.81 8.41 -1.58
C ARG A 199 0.37 8.57 -2.55
N LYS A 200 0.10 8.95 -3.80
CA LYS A 200 1.15 9.12 -4.82
C LYS A 200 2.11 10.25 -4.47
N VAL A 201 1.63 11.36 -3.91
CA VAL A 201 2.47 12.49 -3.48
C VAL A 201 3.36 12.07 -2.30
N ILE A 202 2.82 11.34 -1.31
CA ILE A 202 3.62 10.77 -0.22
C ILE A 202 4.75 9.90 -0.78
N SER A 203 4.42 8.91 -1.61
CA SER A 203 5.42 8.00 -2.19
C SER A 203 6.47 8.74 -2.99
N ASN A 204 6.08 9.71 -3.82
CA ASN A 204 7.01 10.46 -4.66
C ASN A 204 7.93 11.37 -3.82
N ARG A 205 7.42 11.96 -2.74
CA ARG A 205 8.23 12.81 -1.87
C ARG A 205 9.27 12.00 -1.10
N ILE A 206 8.87 10.85 -0.56
CA ILE A 206 9.80 9.93 0.10
C ILE A 206 10.83 9.39 -0.90
N PHE A 207 10.40 8.98 -2.10
CA PHE A 207 11.31 8.54 -3.16
C PHE A 207 12.34 9.62 -3.52
N ALA A 208 11.93 10.89 -3.59
CA ALA A 208 12.84 12.00 -3.84
C ALA A 208 13.82 12.25 -2.68
N GLU A 209 13.35 12.18 -1.42
CA GLU A 209 14.19 12.32 -0.23
C GLU A 209 15.23 11.19 -0.09
N THR A 210 14.91 9.98 -0.56
CA THR A 210 15.80 8.83 -0.47
C THR A 210 16.65 8.59 -1.73
N ASP A 211 16.45 9.38 -2.79
CA ASP A 211 17.02 9.13 -4.13
C ASP A 211 16.68 7.72 -4.64
N GLY A 212 15.43 7.31 -4.44
CA GLY A 212 14.88 6.02 -4.83
C GLY A 212 15.37 4.82 -4.04
N ARG A 213 16.15 5.02 -2.97
CA ARG A 213 16.56 3.94 -2.07
C ARG A 213 15.40 3.52 -1.18
N ASP A 214 15.32 2.22 -0.93
CA ASP A 214 14.39 1.65 0.05
C ASP A 214 14.76 2.14 1.46
N ASN A 215 13.76 2.62 2.18
CA ASN A 215 13.85 3.09 3.55
C ASN A 215 12.82 2.40 4.46
N GLY A 216 12.24 1.28 4.01
CA GLY A 216 11.23 0.51 4.76
C GLY A 216 9.82 1.11 4.74
N PHE A 217 9.59 2.21 4.01
CA PHE A 217 8.26 2.80 3.85
C PHE A 217 7.51 2.22 2.66
N TYR A 218 6.26 1.80 2.87
CA TYR A 218 5.36 1.41 1.79
C TYR A 218 3.89 1.65 2.17
N THR A 219 3.08 2.16 1.24
CA THR A 219 1.63 2.29 1.42
C THR A 219 0.93 1.07 0.85
N VAL A 220 0.28 0.28 1.71
CA VAL A 220 -0.39 -0.97 1.35
C VAL A 220 -1.74 -0.72 0.69
N SER A 221 -2.55 0.16 1.27
CA SER A 221 -3.87 0.57 0.77
C SER A 221 -4.02 2.07 0.91
#